data_AF-A0A5K0VB75-F1
#
_entry.id   AF-A0A5K0VB75-F1
#
_cell.length_a   1.000
_cell.length_b   1.000
_cell.length_c   1.000
_cell.angle_alpha   90.00
_cell.angle_beta   90.00
_cell.angle_gamma   90.00
#
_symmetry.space_group_name_H-M   'P 1'
#
loop_
_entity.id
_entity.type
_entity.pdbx_description
1 polymer ?
#
loop_
_entity_poly.entity_id
_entity_poly.type
_entity_poly.pdbx_seq_one_letter_code
_entity_poly.pdbx_strand_id
1 'polypeptide(L)'
;VDQRYKQYRHQMQVVVSSFEAAAGAGAARAYTALALQTISKQFRCLRDAISGQIRLTNRSLGEEDGLGGSGKADVSRLRYIDHQLRQQRAFQQLGMVQNNAWRPQRGLPERSVS
;
A
#
# COMPACT_ATOMS: atom_id res chain seq x y z
N VAL A 1 6.98 6.97 11.10
CA VAL A 1 8.41 7.06 10.71
C VAL A 1 9.10 8.25 11.38
N ASP A 2 8.50 9.44 11.29
CA ASP A 2 9.11 10.68 11.82
C ASP A 2 9.40 10.64 13.32
N GLN A 3 8.51 10.05 14.13
CA GLN A 3 8.73 9.95 15.57
C GLN A 3 9.98 9.13 15.92
N ARG A 4 10.21 8.01 15.23
CA ARG A 4 11.42 7.19 15.41
C ARG A 4 12.67 7.91 14.90
N TYR A 5 12.57 8.65 13.80
CA TYR A 5 13.67 9.48 13.32
C TYR A 5 14.06 10.59 14.32
N LYS A 6 13.08 11.24 14.95
CA LYS A 6 13.33 12.23 16.01
C LYS A 6 14.06 11.61 17.21
N GLN A 7 13.60 10.44 17.67
CA GLN A 7 14.26 9.70 18.76
C GLN A 7 15.70 9.35 18.40
N TYR A 8 15.92 8.82 17.19
CA TYR A 8 17.26 8.52 16.67
C TYR A 8 18.18 9.76 16.67
N ARG A 9 17.70 10.88 16.13
CA ARG A 9 18.46 12.15 16.10
C ARG A 9 18.85 12.61 17.50
N HIS A 10 17.92 12.50 18.46
CA HIS A 10 18.16 12.87 19.85
C HIS A 10 19.21 11.96 20.50
N GLN A 11 19.06 10.64 20.39
CA GLN A 11 20.04 9.69 20.94
C GLN A 11 21.43 9.86 20.32
N MET A 12 21.49 10.09 19.00
CA MET A 12 22.76 10.34 18.33
C MET A 12 23.42 11.64 18.80
N GLN A 13 22.65 12.68 19.11
CA GLN A 13 23.18 13.91 19.69
C GLN A 13 23.78 13.67 21.07
N VAL A 14 23.14 12.84 21.91
CA VAL A 14 23.69 12.44 23.21
C VAL A 14 25.04 11.72 23.04
N VAL A 15 25.14 10.82 22.05
CA VAL A 15 26.40 10.13 21.73
C VAL A 15 27.47 11.13 21.25
N VAL A 16 27.13 12.07 20.38
CA VAL A 16 28.08 13.09 19.94
C VAL A 16 28.60 13.91 21.12
N SER A 17 27.69 14.40 21.98
CA SER A 17 28.05 15.20 23.16
C SER A 17 28.95 14.43 24.14
N SER A 18 28.71 13.13 24.36
CA SER A 18 29.54 12.35 25.29
C SER A 18 30.97 12.15 24.77
N PHE A 19 31.11 11.91 23.47
CA PHE A 19 32.42 11.80 22.82
C PHE A 19 33.17 13.14 22.82
N GLU A 20 32.48 14.24 22.52
CA GLU A 20 33.11 15.56 22.51
C GLU A 20 33.50 16.03 23.92
N ALA A 21 32.73 15.68 24.95
CA ALA A 21 33.09 15.96 26.33
C ALA A 21 34.34 15.18 26.78
N ALA A 22 34.53 13.95 26.30
CA ALA A 22 35.64 13.09 26.70
C ALA A 22 36.94 13.35 25.91
N ALA A 23 36.85 13.64 24.61
CA ALA A 23 37.99 13.68 23.70
C ALA A 23 38.12 15.00 22.92
N GLY A 24 37.30 16.00 23.24
CA GLY A 24 37.32 17.32 22.61
C GLY A 24 36.43 17.43 21.37
N ALA A 25 36.26 18.67 20.90
CA ALA A 25 35.37 19.00 19.80
C ALA A 25 35.71 18.20 18.52
N GLY A 26 34.70 17.61 17.89
CA GLY A 26 34.87 16.83 16.67
C GLY A 26 35.34 15.38 16.85
N ALA A 27 35.68 14.95 18.07
CA ALA A 27 36.09 13.56 18.33
C ALA A 27 35.03 12.52 17.93
N ALA A 28 33.74 12.88 18.07
CA ALA A 28 32.63 12.02 17.68
C ALA A 28 32.51 11.80 16.15
N ARG A 29 33.07 12.70 15.34
CA ARG A 29 32.78 12.77 13.90
C ARG A 29 33.23 11.52 13.15
N ALA A 30 34.40 10.97 13.50
CA ALA A 30 34.95 9.78 12.86
C ALA A 30 34.05 8.55 13.00
N TYR A 31 33.25 8.49 14.08
CA TYR A 31 32.41 7.34 14.39
C TYR A 31 30.94 7.56 14.00
N THR A 32 30.45 8.79 14.13
CA THR A 32 29.01 9.08 14.01
C THR A 32 28.58 9.58 12.64
N ALA A 33 29.48 10.17 11.84
CA ALA A 33 29.11 10.83 10.59
C ALA A 33 28.45 9.86 9.58
N LEU A 34 29.05 8.69 9.39
CA LEU A 34 28.52 7.68 8.47
C LEU A 34 27.19 7.10 8.96
N ALA A 35 27.09 6.83 10.28
CA ALA A 35 25.87 6.33 10.89
C ALA A 35 24.71 7.33 10.71
N LEU A 36 24.95 8.61 10.98
CA LEU A 36 24.01 9.71 10.78
C LEU A 36 23.50 9.76 9.35
N GLN A 37 24.39 9.75 8.37
CA GLN A 37 24.00 9.78 6.96
C GLN A 37 23.20 8.54 6.54
N THR A 38 23.70 7.36 6.90
CA THR A 38 23.12 6.08 6.47
C THR A 38 21.72 5.89 7.03
N ILE A 39 21.56 6.06 8.34
CA ILE A 39 20.27 5.84 9.01
C ILE A 39 19.27 6.93 8.61
N SER A 40 19.70 8.18 8.46
CA SER A 40 18.83 9.25 7.95
C SER A 40 18.31 8.94 6.53
N LYS A 41 19.18 8.38 5.66
CA LYS A 41 18.77 7.94 4.32
C LYS A 41 17.77 6.79 4.41
N GLN A 42 17.98 5.80 5.28
CA GLN A 42 17.04 4.69 5.47
C GLN A 42 15.65 5.17 5.90
N PHE A 43 15.57 6.11 6.86
CA PHE A 43 14.30 6.71 7.27
C PHE A 43 13.60 7.44 6.12
N ARG A 44 14.37 8.17 5.29
CA ARG A 44 13.84 8.83 4.09
C ARG A 44 13.28 7.81 3.11
N CYS A 45 14.07 6.80 2.73
CA CYS A 45 13.63 5.75 1.81
C CYS A 45 12.37 5.04 2.31
N LEU A 46 12.28 4.75 3.61
CA LEU A 46 11.10 4.12 4.20
C LEU A 46 9.86 5.02 4.07
N ARG A 47 9.99 6.31 4.38
CA ARG A 47 8.90 7.27 4.21
C ARG A 47 8.46 7.34 2.75
N ASP A 48 9.41 7.45 1.83
CA ASP A 48 9.14 7.58 0.40
C ASP A 48 8.48 6.31 -0.15
N ALA A 49 8.90 5.13 0.32
CA ALA A 49 8.27 3.86 -0.02
C ALA A 49 6.81 3.78 0.46
N ILE A 50 6.54 4.17 1.71
CA ILE A 50 5.18 4.21 2.27
C ILE A 50 4.31 5.19 1.47
N SER A 51 4.79 6.41 1.23
CA SER A 51 4.06 7.40 0.44
C SER A 51 3.86 6.94 -1.01
N GLY A 52 4.82 6.23 -1.59
CA GLY A 52 4.71 5.63 -2.91
C GLY A 52 3.60 4.57 -2.97
N GLN A 53 3.55 3.67 -1.99
CA GLN A 53 2.52 2.64 -1.90
C GLN A 53 1.12 3.23 -1.70
N ILE A 54 0.98 4.29 -0.89
CA ILE A 54 -0.29 5.01 -0.73
C ILE A 54 -0.77 5.58 -2.07
N ARG A 55 0.11 6.26 -2.82
CA ARG A 55 -0.24 6.81 -4.14
C ARG A 55 -0.62 5.72 -5.15
N LEU A 56 0.13 4.61 -5.18
CA LEU A 56 -0.17 3.49 -6.07
C LEU A 56 -1.53 2.86 -5.73
N THR A 57 -1.83 2.71 -4.44
CA THR A 57 -3.12 2.21 -3.96
C THR A 57 -4.27 3.15 -4.31
N ASN A 58 -4.10 4.45 -4.11
CA ASN A 58 -5.14 5.42 -4.47
C ASN A 58 -5.45 5.40 -5.97
N ARG A 59 -4.41 5.32 -6.81
CA ARG A 59 -4.58 5.18 -8.27
C ARG A 59 -5.28 3.88 -8.65
N SER A 60 -4.94 2.75 -8.04
CA SER A 60 -5.62 1.48 -8.32
C SER A 60 -7.08 1.48 -7.86
N LEU A 61 -7.39 2.23 -6.81
CA LEU A 61 -8.74 2.50 -6.35
C LEU A 61 -9.49 3.51 -7.24
N GLY A 62 -8.90 4.03 -8.31
CA GLY A 62 -9.57 4.97 -9.22
C GLY A 62 -9.70 6.40 -8.68
N GLU A 63 -8.96 6.73 -7.62
CA GLU A 63 -8.72 8.12 -7.20
C GLU A 63 -7.61 8.68 -8.09
N GLU A 64 -8.00 9.15 -9.29
CA GLU A 64 -7.11 9.97 -10.12
C GLU A 64 -6.84 11.29 -9.38
N ASP A 65 -5.57 11.70 -9.30
CA ASP A 65 -5.08 12.99 -8.77
C ASP A 65 -5.52 14.19 -9.66
N GLY A 66 -6.75 14.16 -10.16
CA GLY A 66 -7.36 15.21 -10.97
C GLY A 66 -8.45 15.92 -10.18
N LEU A 67 -8.38 17.24 -10.15
CA LEU A 67 -9.33 18.21 -9.56
C LEU A 67 -10.76 18.17 -10.16
N GLY A 68 -11.30 16.99 -10.50
CA GLY A 68 -12.52 16.86 -11.29
C GLY A 68 -13.53 15.86 -10.73
N GLY A 69 -14.37 16.33 -9.81
CA GLY A 69 -15.69 15.74 -9.55
C GLY A 69 -15.72 14.50 -8.67
N SER A 70 -16.00 14.71 -7.39
CA SER A 70 -16.23 13.71 -6.34
C SER A 70 -17.18 12.56 -6.70
N GLY A 71 -17.99 12.67 -7.76
CA GLY A 71 -18.93 11.63 -8.19
C GLY A 71 -18.36 10.59 -9.17
N LYS A 72 -17.26 10.85 -9.89
CA LYS A 72 -16.69 9.90 -10.86
C LYS A 72 -15.61 8.98 -10.26
N ALA A 73 -14.86 9.48 -9.29
CA ALA A 73 -13.85 8.70 -8.58
C ALA A 73 -14.49 7.58 -7.73
N ASP A 74 -15.59 7.87 -7.03
CA ASP A 74 -16.29 6.89 -6.19
C ASP A 74 -16.92 5.75 -7.03
N VAL A 75 -17.50 6.07 -8.19
CA VAL A 75 -17.99 5.07 -9.14
C VAL A 75 -16.85 4.24 -9.71
N SER A 76 -15.68 4.84 -9.97
CA SER A 76 -14.50 4.12 -10.48
C SER A 76 -13.94 3.15 -9.45
N ARG A 77 -13.91 3.56 -8.17
CA ARG A 77 -13.53 2.73 -7.03
C ARG A 77 -14.49 1.57 -6.81
N LEU A 78 -15.79 1.84 -6.87
CA LEU A 78 -16.82 0.81 -6.77
C LEU A 78 -16.73 -0.20 -7.92
N ARG A 79 -16.46 0.26 -9.16
CA ARG A 79 -16.26 -0.63 -10.31
C ARG A 79 -15.01 -1.50 -10.19
N TYR A 80 -13.91 -0.97 -9.64
CA TYR A 80 -12.71 -1.77 -9.38
C TYR A 80 -13.00 -2.89 -8.35
N ILE A 81 -13.69 -2.55 -7.25
CA ILE A 81 -14.10 -3.53 -6.23
C ILE A 81 -15.07 -4.57 -6.80
N ASP A 82 -16.09 -4.16 -7.57
CA ASP A 82 -17.03 -5.09 -8.23
C ASP A 82 -16.30 -6.03 -9.21
N HIS A 83 -15.33 -5.50 -9.98
CA HIS A 83 -14.55 -6.32 -10.90
C HIS A 83 -13.71 -7.36 -10.16
N GLN A 84 -13.03 -6.99 -9.07
CA GLN A 84 -12.27 -7.93 -8.23
C GLN A 84 -13.19 -8.99 -7.60
N LEU A 85 -14.36 -8.59 -7.09
CA LEU A 85 -15.33 -9.52 -6.52
C LEU A 85 -15.87 -10.51 -7.57
N ARG A 86 -16.16 -10.03 -8.79
CA ARG A 86 -16.56 -10.87 -9.92
C ARG A 86 -15.45 -11.81 -10.35
N GLN A 87 -14.20 -11.35 -10.42
CA GLN A 87 -13.07 -12.22 -10.73
C GLN A 87 -12.89 -13.29 -9.65
N GLN A 88 -12.92 -12.94 -8.37
CA GLN A 88 -12.83 -13.90 -7.27
C GLN A 88 -13.98 -14.92 -7.30
N ARG A 89 -15.20 -14.51 -7.66
CA ARG A 89 -16.34 -15.42 -7.85
C ARG A 89 -16.17 -16.28 -9.12
N ALA A 90 -15.57 -15.78 -10.19
CA ALA A 90 -15.26 -16.56 -11.39
C ALA A 90 -14.21 -17.65 -11.09
N PHE A 91 -13.17 -17.34 -10.31
CA PHE A 91 -12.20 -18.34 -9.85
C PHE A 91 -12.83 -19.39 -8.93
N GLN A 92 -13.72 -19.00 -8.02
CA GLN A 92 -14.49 -19.96 -7.21
C GLN A 92 -15.42 -20.83 -8.06
N GLN A 93 -15.99 -20.30 -9.14
CA GLN A 93 -16.81 -21.08 -10.08
C GLN A 93 -15.98 -22.01 -10.95
N LEU A 94 -14.72 -21.68 -11.27
CA LEU A 94 -13.80 -22.59 -11.97
C LEU A 94 -13.40 -23.78 -11.08
N GLY A 95 -13.38 -23.60 -9.75
CA GLY A 95 -13.26 -24.68 -8.76
C GLY A 95 -14.58 -25.41 -8.45
N MET A 96 -15.71 -24.90 -8.94
CA MET A 96 -17.06 -25.48 -8.77
C MET A 96 -17.79 -25.62 -10.10
N VAL A 97 -17.09 -26.05 -11.15
CA VAL A 97 -17.75 -26.66 -12.31
C VAL A 97 -18.18 -28.05 -11.86
N GLN A 98 -19.34 -28.14 -11.22
CA GLN A 98 -20.33 -29.18 -11.45
C GLN A 98 -21.55 -28.90 -10.58
N ASN A 99 -22.72 -29.12 -11.19
CA ASN A 99 -24.03 -29.22 -10.54
C ASN A 99 -24.79 -27.92 -10.28
N ASN A 100 -25.30 -27.34 -11.39
CA ASN A 100 -26.46 -26.44 -11.35
C ASN A 100 -27.73 -27.26 -11.05
N ALA A 101 -27.84 -27.79 -9.84
CA ALA A 101 -28.91 -28.69 -9.39
C ALA A 101 -30.26 -27.99 -9.09
N TRP A 102 -30.32 -26.66 -9.18
CA TRP A 102 -31.47 -25.86 -8.71
C TRP A 102 -32.26 -25.15 -9.81
N ARG A 103 -32.06 -25.49 -11.10
CA ARG A 103 -33.02 -25.07 -12.12
C ARG A 103 -34.22 -26.02 -12.07
N PRO A 104 -35.44 -25.54 -11.79
CA PRO A 104 -36.63 -26.36 -12.02
C PRO A 104 -36.63 -26.73 -13.51
N GLN A 105 -36.64 -28.04 -13.76
CA GLN A 105 -36.71 -28.61 -15.10
C GLN A 105 -37.94 -28.01 -15.80
N ARG A 106 -37.74 -27.08 -16.74
CA ARG A 106 -38.83 -26.67 -17.64
C ARG A 106 -39.12 -27.87 -18.52
N GLY A 107 -40.16 -28.61 -18.16
CA GLY A 107 -40.72 -29.66 -18.99
C GLY A 107 -41.41 -29.03 -20.20
N LEU A 108 -40.61 -28.71 -21.22
CA LEU A 108 -40.90 -28.85 -22.65
C LEU A 108 -39.76 -28.15 -23.43
N PRO A 109 -39.12 -28.80 -24.41
CA PRO A 109 -38.20 -28.11 -25.33
C PRO A 109 -38.93 -26.96 -26.04
N GLU A 110 -38.32 -25.79 -26.11
CA GLU A 110 -38.91 -24.56 -26.71
C GLU A 110 -39.07 -24.60 -28.25
N ARG A 111 -39.21 -25.79 -28.84
CA ARG A 111 -39.31 -25.99 -30.30
C ARG A 111 -40.28 -27.10 -30.73
N SER A 112 -41.34 -27.35 -29.96
CA SER A 112 -42.45 -28.20 -30.41
C SER A 112 -43.60 -27.36 -31.00
N VAL A 113 -43.29 -26.77 -32.17
CA VAL A 113 -44.11 -26.48 -33.37
C VAL A 113 -45.51 -25.80 -33.33
N SER A 114 -45.58 -24.75 -34.19
CA SER A 114 -46.66 -24.12 -35.02
C SER A 114 -48.06 -23.85 -34.48
#